data_AF-A0A075GCS9-F1
#
_entry.id   AF-A0A075GCS9-F1
#
_cell.length_a   1.000
_cell.length_b   1.000
_cell.length_c   1.000
_cell.angle_alpha   90.00
_cell.angle_beta   90.00
_cell.angle_gamma   90.00
#
_symmetry.space_group_name_H-M   'P 1'
#
loop_
_entity.id
_entity.type
_entity.pdbx_description
1 polymer ?
#
loop_
_entity_poly.entity_id
_entity_poly.type
_entity_poly.pdbx_seq_one_letter_code
_entity_poly.pdbx_strand_id
1 'polypeptide(L)'
;MSHYLYVTYSLNALDPEPVFHTVRVSPDPVQVGSICLNSGDCRNIGGSNRNLLDFNDLHIDLEGRVYIAFADGCTGECATKENAQPEDSRSRRGSVYYLGSGPSLYETVGELSPLV
;
A
#
# COMPACT_ATOMS: atom_id res chain seq x y z
N MET A 1 8.60 -6.40 13.23
CA MET A 1 7.29 -5.81 12.88
C MET A 1 7.26 -5.63 11.38
N SER A 2 6.17 -6.03 10.74
CA SER A 2 5.99 -5.96 9.29
C SER A 2 4.81 -5.06 8.98
N HIS A 3 4.96 -4.20 7.97
CA HIS A 3 4.00 -3.20 7.57
C HIS A 3 3.49 -3.53 6.17
N TYR A 4 2.18 -3.51 6.00
CA TYR A 4 1.50 -3.79 4.74
C TYR A 4 0.78 -2.53 4.27
N LEU A 5 0.66 -2.40 2.96
CA LEU A 5 -0.12 -1.32 2.34
C LEU A 5 -1.58 -1.75 2.20
N TYR A 6 -2.49 -0.88 2.63
CA TYR A 6 -3.93 -1.04 2.47
C TYR A 6 -4.49 0.16 1.73
N VAL A 7 -5.53 -0.08 0.95
CA VAL A 7 -6.38 0.96 0.37
C VAL A 7 -7.74 0.89 1.00
N THR A 8 -8.29 2.06 1.34
CA THR A 8 -9.64 2.19 1.85
C THR A 8 -10.41 3.15 0.96
N TYR A 9 -11.63 2.77 0.57
CA TYR A 9 -12.53 3.62 -0.18
C TYR A 9 -13.97 3.53 0.36
N SER A 10 -14.77 4.55 0.07
CA SER A 10 -16.19 4.60 0.37
C SER A 10 -16.90 5.27 -0.79
N LEU A 11 -18.04 4.71 -1.19
CA LEU A 11 -18.90 5.29 -2.22
C LEU A 11 -19.95 6.24 -1.62
N ASN A 12 -20.07 6.26 -0.30
CA ASN A 12 -21.11 6.98 0.42
C ASN A 12 -20.55 7.66 1.69
N ALA A 13 -19.33 8.18 1.59
CA ALA A 13 -18.57 8.74 2.73
C ALA A 13 -19.28 9.90 3.44
N LEU A 14 -20.26 10.54 2.79
CA LEU A 14 -21.02 11.69 3.30
C LEU A 14 -22.39 11.30 3.87
N ASP A 15 -22.79 10.03 3.77
CA ASP A 15 -24.05 9.56 4.32
C ASP A 15 -24.02 9.54 5.86
N PRO A 16 -25.18 9.59 6.53
CA PRO A 16 -25.25 9.44 7.99
C PRO A 16 -24.64 8.12 8.50
N GLU A 17 -24.67 7.06 7.67
CA GLU A 17 -24.08 5.74 7.95
C GLU A 17 -23.16 5.33 6.79
N PRO A 18 -21.91 5.82 6.77
CA PRO A 18 -20.99 5.56 5.67
C PRO A 18 -20.40 4.14 5.75
N VAL A 19 -20.18 3.51 4.60
CA VAL A 19 -19.53 2.21 4.47
C VAL A 19 -18.13 2.38 3.92
N PHE A 20 -17.12 1.83 4.60
CA PHE A 20 -15.73 1.84 4.16
C PHE A 20 -15.27 0.42 3.82
N HIS A 21 -14.68 0.26 2.64
CA HIS A 21 -14.09 -0.97 2.17
C HIS A 21 -12.57 -0.86 2.27
N THR A 22 -11.93 -1.80 2.96
CA THR A 22 -10.47 -1.82 3.13
C THR A 22 -9.90 -3.11 2.55
N VAL A 23 -8.91 -2.97 1.67
CA VAL A 23 -8.29 -4.09 0.96
C VAL A 23 -6.77 -3.99 1.09
N ARG A 24 -6.11 -5.13 1.28
CA ARG A 24 -4.65 -5.20 1.28
C ARG A 24 -4.15 -5.12 -0.17
N VAL A 25 -3.25 -4.18 -0.45
CA VAL A 25 -2.77 -3.89 -1.82
C VAL A 25 -1.79 -4.95 -2.31
N SER A 26 -0.84 -5.38 -1.47
CA SER A 26 0.17 -6.39 -1.80
C SER A 26 0.08 -7.60 -0.86
N PRO A 27 0.34 -8.83 -1.32
CA PRO A 27 0.51 -9.97 -0.41
C PRO A 27 1.73 -9.80 0.50
N ASP A 28 2.73 -9.04 0.05
CA ASP A 28 4.03 -8.86 0.69
C ASP A 28 4.04 -7.60 1.57
N PRO A 29 4.83 -7.59 2.66
CA PRO A 29 5.01 -6.38 3.46
C PRO A 29 5.85 -5.36 2.70
N VAL A 30 5.43 -4.09 2.70
CA VAL A 30 6.22 -3.01 2.10
C VAL A 30 7.42 -2.62 2.97
N GLN A 31 7.38 -2.91 4.27
CA GLN A 31 8.49 -2.68 5.19
C GLN A 31 8.54 -3.70 6.33
N VAL A 32 9.74 -4.23 6.58
CA VAL A 32 10.08 -4.89 7.84
C VAL A 32 10.98 -3.97 8.66
N GLY A 33 10.71 -3.87 9.96
CA GLY A 33 11.40 -2.96 10.87
C GLY A 33 10.62 -1.68 11.16
N SER A 34 11.19 -0.78 11.95
CA SER A 34 10.49 0.36 12.55
C SER A 34 10.08 1.44 11.54
N ILE A 35 8.90 2.03 11.71
CA ILE A 35 8.55 3.33 11.11
C ILE A 35 9.02 4.43 12.06
N CYS A 36 9.88 5.32 11.59
CA CYS A 36 10.46 6.39 12.40
C CYS A 36 9.57 7.62 12.37
N LEU A 37 8.97 7.99 13.52
CA LEU A 37 8.01 9.10 13.61
C LEU A 37 8.64 10.51 13.65
N ASN A 38 9.96 10.64 13.49
CA ASN A 38 10.70 11.92 13.52
C ASN A 38 11.71 12.01 12.37
N SER A 39 11.26 12.06 11.12
CA SER A 39 12.12 12.24 9.94
C SER A 39 13.27 11.21 9.82
N GLY A 40 13.01 9.95 10.19
CA GLY A 40 14.03 8.90 10.12
C GLY A 40 14.91 8.74 11.37
N ASP A 41 14.61 9.41 12.49
CA ASP A 41 15.38 9.28 13.73
C ASP A 41 15.10 7.96 14.49
N CYS A 42 15.49 6.84 13.89
CA CYS A 42 15.56 5.52 14.53
C CYS A 42 17.00 5.16 14.97
N ARG A 43 17.83 6.15 15.31
CA ARG A 43 19.29 5.98 15.47
C ARG A 43 19.72 5.12 16.66
N ASN A 44 18.85 4.87 17.63
CA ASN A 44 19.25 4.30 18.92
C ASN A 44 19.27 2.76 18.99
N ILE A 45 19.09 2.05 17.86
CA ILE A 45 19.15 0.58 17.83
C ILE A 45 19.79 0.08 16.52
N GLY A 46 21.12 0.09 16.43
CA GLY A 46 21.85 -0.71 15.42
C GLY A 46 21.83 -0.20 13.96
N GLY A 47 21.35 1.02 13.69
CA GLY A 47 21.22 1.56 12.33
C GLY A 47 19.76 1.89 11.98
N SER A 48 19.53 2.50 10.80
CA SER A 48 18.15 2.78 10.38
C SER A 48 17.41 1.48 10.02
N ASN A 49 16.46 1.09 10.86
CA ASN A 49 15.57 -0.05 10.64
C ASN A 49 14.41 0.26 9.65
N ARG A 50 14.41 1.45 9.03
CA ARG A 50 13.44 1.91 8.01
C ARG A 50 14.05 1.81 6.61
N ASN A 51 13.26 1.43 5.61
CA ASN A 51 13.72 1.35 4.20
C ASN A 51 13.53 2.65 3.39
N LEU A 52 12.82 3.65 3.94
CA LEU A 52 12.43 4.93 3.33
C LEU A 52 11.51 4.79 2.11
N LEU A 53 10.87 3.63 1.92
CA LEU A 53 10.03 3.29 0.77
C LEU A 53 8.53 3.48 1.03
N ASP A 54 8.19 4.08 2.17
CA ASP A 54 6.84 4.40 2.65
C ASP A 54 6.24 5.67 2.02
N PHE A 55 6.79 6.14 0.89
CA PHE A 55 6.19 7.19 0.06
C PHE A 55 5.33 6.52 -1.02
N ASN A 56 4.05 6.37 -0.73
CA ASN A 56 3.06 5.83 -1.66
C ASN A 56 2.27 6.98 -2.28
N ASP A 57 1.76 6.77 -3.48
CA ASP A 57 0.89 7.70 -4.20
C ASP A 57 -0.39 7.00 -4.65
N LEU A 58 -1.46 7.77 -4.80
CA LEU A 58 -2.77 7.28 -5.23
C LEU A 58 -3.36 8.23 -6.27
N HIS A 59 -3.85 7.66 -7.37
CA HIS A 59 -4.52 8.39 -8.43
C HIS A 59 -5.87 7.76 -8.78
N ILE A 60 -6.76 8.57 -9.35
CA ILE A 60 -8.07 8.13 -9.84
C ILE A 60 -8.14 8.51 -11.31
N ASP A 61 -8.51 7.58 -12.19
CA ASP A 61 -8.69 7.88 -13.61
C ASP A 61 -10.05 8.53 -13.91
N LEU A 62 -10.29 8.80 -15.20
CA LEU A 62 -11.51 9.45 -15.68
C LEU A 62 -12.79 8.64 -15.45
N GLU A 63 -12.65 7.33 -15.21
CA GLU A 63 -13.77 6.43 -14.92
C GLU A 63 -13.91 6.15 -13.43
N GLY A 64 -13.13 6.81 -12.57
CA GLY A 64 -13.21 6.63 -11.12
C GLY A 64 -12.46 5.38 -10.62
N ARG A 65 -11.57 4.79 -11.41
CA ARG A 65 -10.75 3.64 -11.01
C ARG A 65 -9.54 4.09 -10.20
N VAL A 66 -9.28 3.41 -9.09
CA VAL A 66 -8.14 3.69 -8.22
C VAL A 66 -6.86 3.03 -8.75
N TYR A 67 -5.76 3.79 -8.76
CA TYR A 67 -4.39 3.35 -9.02
C TYR A 67 -3.52 3.72 -7.81
N ILE A 68 -2.64 2.83 -7.42
CA ILE A 68 -1.76 2.99 -6.26
C ILE A 68 -0.34 2.70 -6.69
N ALA A 69 0.52 3.70 -6.60
CA ALA A 69 1.95 3.56 -6.82
C ALA A 69 2.65 3.45 -5.46
N PHE A 70 3.50 2.44 -5.30
CA PHE A 70 4.25 2.24 -4.06
C PHE A 70 5.60 1.58 -4.33
N ALA A 71 6.51 1.69 -3.36
CA ALA A 71 7.76 0.96 -3.38
C ALA A 71 7.68 -0.23 -2.41
N ASP A 72 7.80 -1.44 -2.97
CA ASP A 72 7.79 -2.67 -2.22
C ASP A 72 9.19 -2.99 -1.69
N GLY A 73 9.32 -2.97 -0.37
CA GLY A 73 10.58 -3.17 0.32
C GLY A 73 10.89 -4.62 0.64
N CYS A 74 9.92 -5.53 0.73
CA CYS A 74 10.17 -6.90 1.18
C CYS A 74 9.46 -7.90 0.27
N THR A 75 10.07 -8.18 -0.87
CA THR A 75 9.57 -9.15 -1.86
C THR A 75 10.43 -10.41 -1.88
N GLY A 76 9.94 -11.48 -2.51
CA GLY A 76 10.71 -12.70 -2.73
C GLY A 76 11.16 -13.36 -1.43
N GLU A 77 12.46 -13.62 -1.29
CA GLU A 77 13.01 -14.26 -0.08
C GLU A 77 12.66 -13.48 1.20
N CYS A 78 12.66 -12.15 1.16
CA CYS A 78 12.27 -11.36 2.32
C CYS A 78 10.82 -11.63 2.74
N ALA A 79 9.89 -11.73 1.78
CA ALA A 79 8.47 -11.94 2.04
C ALA A 79 8.17 -13.34 2.59
N THR A 80 8.96 -14.35 2.18
CA THR A 80 8.74 -15.75 2.55
C THR A 80 9.58 -16.22 3.74
N LYS A 81 10.52 -15.40 4.22
CA LYS A 81 11.40 -15.74 5.34
C LYS A 81 10.64 -15.67 6.67
N GLU A 82 10.72 -16.74 7.46
CA GLU A 82 10.04 -16.85 8.75
C GLU A 82 10.36 -15.69 9.70
N ASN A 83 11.62 -15.26 9.72
CA ASN A 83 12.13 -14.17 10.56
C ASN A 83 12.87 -13.13 9.72
N ALA A 84 12.18 -12.52 8.74
CA ALA A 84 12.71 -11.38 8.02
C ALA A 84 13.14 -10.26 8.98
N GLN A 85 14.35 -9.76 8.79
CA GLN A 85 14.92 -8.66 9.55
C GLN A 85 14.81 -7.35 8.75
N PRO A 86 14.94 -6.18 9.41
CA PRO A 86 14.88 -4.90 8.71
C PRO A 86 15.84 -4.80 7.51
N GLU A 87 17.03 -5.40 7.59
CA GLU A 87 18.02 -5.45 6.51
C GLU A 87 17.59 -6.25 5.28
N ASP A 88 16.69 -7.23 5.45
CA ASP A 88 16.15 -8.02 4.33
C ASP A 88 15.16 -7.18 3.50
N SER A 89 14.53 -6.16 4.10
CA SER A 89 13.50 -5.33 3.49
C SER A 89 14.09 -4.17 2.67
N ARG A 90 14.84 -4.50 1.61
CA ARG A 90 15.51 -3.51 0.73
C ARG A 90 15.30 -3.76 -0.77
N SER A 91 14.25 -4.48 -1.18
CA SER A 91 13.97 -4.80 -2.59
C SER A 91 13.78 -3.56 -3.48
N ARG A 92 13.28 -2.44 -2.93
CA ARG A 92 13.09 -1.15 -3.65
C ARG A 92 12.29 -1.30 -4.96
N ARG A 93 11.36 -2.25 -5.02
CA ARG A 93 10.60 -2.54 -6.24
C ARG A 93 9.49 -1.51 -6.39
N GLY A 94 9.57 -0.65 -7.40
CA GLY A 94 8.44 0.20 -7.78
C GLY A 94 7.30 -0.63 -8.35
N SER A 95 6.09 -0.42 -7.85
CA SER A 95 4.88 -1.15 -8.24
C SER A 95 3.72 -0.18 -8.44
N VAL A 96 2.90 -0.43 -9.46
CA VAL A 96 1.63 0.29 -9.69
C VAL A 96 0.52 -0.74 -9.79
N TYR A 97 -0.39 -0.73 -8.83
CA TYR A 97 -1.54 -1.63 -8.77
C TYR A 97 -2.80 -0.82 -9.01
N TYR A 98 -3.85 -1.44 -9.53
CA TYR A 98 -5.12 -0.77 -9.81
C TYR A 98 -6.31 -1.66 -9.47
N LEU A 99 -7.48 -1.06 -9.26
CA LEU A 99 -8.73 -1.80 -9.11
C LEU A 99 -9.06 -2.50 -10.43
N GLY A 100 -8.82 -3.82 -10.50
CA GLY A 100 -9.05 -4.61 -11.72
C GLY A 100 -10.50 -4.58 -12.17
N SER A 101 -11.44 -4.85 -11.28
CA SER A 101 -12.88 -4.75 -11.50
C SER A 101 -13.57 -4.41 -10.20
N GLY A 102 -14.76 -3.82 -10.26
CA GLY A 102 -15.53 -3.43 -9.07
C GLY A 102 -16.10 -2.02 -9.19
N PRO A 103 -16.56 -1.43 -8.09
CA PRO A 103 -17.24 -0.14 -8.16
C PRO A 103 -16.29 0.99 -8.53
N SER A 104 -16.73 1.83 -9.46
CA SER A 104 -16.17 3.15 -9.70
C SER A 104 -16.42 4.07 -8.51
N LEU A 105 -15.48 4.97 -8.24
CA LEU A 105 -15.70 6.10 -7.32
C LEU A 105 -16.65 7.17 -7.89
N TYR A 106 -17.07 7.03 -9.15
CA TYR A 106 -18.09 7.86 -9.77
C TYR A 106 -19.38 7.05 -9.93
N GLU A 107 -20.41 7.47 -9.20
CA GLU A 107 -21.73 6.83 -9.20
C GLU A 107 -22.31 6.66 -10.62
N THR A 108 -22.07 7.63 -11.50
CA THR A 108 -22.54 7.63 -12.89
C THR A 108 -21.89 6.56 -13.77
N VAL A 109 -20.73 6.04 -13.38
CA VAL A 109 -20.00 4.99 -14.12
C VAL A 109 -20.44 3.59 -13.65
N GLY A 110 -20.69 3.42 -12.34
CA GLY A 110 -21.11 2.14 -11.77
C GLY A 110 -19.98 1.11 -11.70
N GLU A 111 -20.21 -0.11 -12.21
CA GLU A 111 -19.24 -1.21 -12.12
C GLU A 111 -18.21 -1.17 -13.27
N LEU A 112 -16.94 -1.21 -12.89
CA LEU A 112 -15.79 -1.23 -13.79
C LEU A 112 -15.44 -2.67 -14.20
N SER A 113 -15.20 -2.86 -15.50
CA SER A 113 -14.60 -4.08 -16.05
C SER A 113 -13.06 -4.04 -15.98
N PRO A 114 -12.38 -5.18 -16.14
CA PRO A 114 -10.93 -5.20 -16.35
C PRO A 114 -10.48 -4.36 -17.54
N LEU A 115 -9.34 -3.68 -17.38
CA LEU A 115 -8.64 -3.03 -18.48
C LEU A 115 -8.13 -4.08 -19.47
N VAL A 116 -8.18 -3.76 -20.77
CA VAL A 116 -7.75 -4.63 -21.88
C VAL A 116 -6.31 -4.32 -22.29
#